data_AF-A0A421JQ73-F1
#
_entry.id   AF-A0A421JQ73-F1
#
_cell.length_a   1.000
_cell.length_b   1.000
_cell.length_c   1.000
_cell.angle_alpha   90.00
_cell.angle_beta   90.00
_cell.angle_gamma   90.00
#
_symmetry.space_group_name_H-M   'P 1'
#
loop_
_entity.id
_entity.type
_entity.pdbx_description
1 polymer ?
#
loop_
_entity_poly.entity_id
_entity_poly.type
_entity_poly.pdbx_seq_one_letter_code
_entity_poly.pdbx_strand_id
1 'polypeptide(L)'
;MSEYTEIHRVLLTHIRSCKYIYQSELLEAFKIIYSNLSGGVEPVEQPTQQQLDKYLGDINSKITPHGFKIDRRNNELTGELCYIFINTLGDDIIKQSSVYSVPELDTIKQIIDDIVEAPGYKFSLGKVNVQQKIANSLNKTLKEAASLVDRLIDDGWFEVTLEDRIILSIKTITELKSYLIDRHGSEVEFSF
;
A
#
# COMPACT_ATOMS: atom_id res chain seq x y z
N MET A 1 -15.57 -9.40 -24.27
CA MET A 1 -15.38 -8.33 -23.27
C MET A 1 -16.35 -8.61 -22.15
N SER A 2 -15.87 -8.97 -20.96
CA SER A 2 -16.69 -9.06 -19.75
C SER A 2 -17.31 -7.68 -19.46
N GLU A 3 -18.60 -7.66 -19.14
CA GLU A 3 -19.32 -6.43 -18.81
C GLU A 3 -18.84 -5.92 -17.45
N TYR A 4 -18.44 -4.64 -17.38
CA TYR A 4 -17.96 -4.03 -16.14
C TYR A 4 -19.16 -3.56 -15.31
N THR A 5 -19.55 -4.38 -14.34
CA THR A 5 -20.75 -4.19 -13.50
C THR A 5 -20.49 -3.36 -12.24
N GLU A 6 -21.56 -3.00 -11.52
CA GLU A 6 -21.47 -2.33 -10.21
C GLU A 6 -20.70 -3.14 -9.16
N ILE A 7 -20.72 -4.48 -9.23
CA ILE A 7 -19.90 -5.33 -8.36
C ILE A 7 -18.41 -5.00 -8.53
N HIS A 8 -17.94 -4.78 -9.77
CA HIS A 8 -16.56 -4.39 -10.03
C HIS A 8 -16.23 -3.02 -9.41
N ARG A 9 -17.16 -2.05 -9.51
CA ARG A 9 -16.97 -0.71 -8.94
C ARG A 9 -16.89 -0.73 -7.42
N VAL A 10 -17.80 -1.44 -6.76
CA VAL A 10 -17.83 -1.53 -5.29
C VAL A 10 -16.62 -2.33 -4.79
N LEU A 11 -16.26 -3.42 -5.45
CA LEU A 11 -15.05 -4.19 -5.12
C LEU A 11 -13.79 -3.34 -5.25
N LEU A 12 -13.61 -2.63 -6.37
CA LEU A 12 -12.48 -1.71 -6.54
C LEU A 12 -12.49 -0.59 -5.49
N THR A 13 -13.66 -0.04 -5.18
CA THR A 13 -13.79 1.02 -4.16
C THR A 13 -13.37 0.51 -2.78
N HIS A 14 -13.79 -0.70 -2.41
CA HIS A 14 -13.40 -1.34 -1.18
C HIS A 14 -11.89 -1.60 -1.13
N ILE A 15 -11.31 -2.22 -2.16
CA ILE A 15 -9.86 -2.47 -2.23
C ILE A 15 -9.07 -1.16 -2.13
N ARG A 16 -9.50 -0.10 -2.83
CA ARG A 16 -8.84 1.21 -2.79
C ARG A 16 -8.94 1.90 -1.42
N SER A 17 -9.96 1.58 -0.62
CA SER A 17 -10.11 2.14 0.72
C SER A 17 -9.22 1.47 1.76
N CYS A 18 -8.58 0.35 1.40
CA CYS A 18 -7.72 -0.42 2.28
C CYS A 18 -6.24 -0.24 1.89
N LYS A 19 -5.33 -0.29 2.87
CA LYS A 19 -3.88 -0.31 2.61
C LYS A 19 -3.47 -1.62 1.92
N TYR A 20 -4.01 -2.72 2.42
CA TYR A 20 -3.96 -4.06 1.87
C TYR A 20 -5.17 -4.82 2.44
N ILE A 21 -5.56 -5.92 1.81
CA ILE A 21 -6.62 -6.81 2.32
C ILE A 21 -6.12 -8.25 2.20
N TYR A 22 -6.25 -9.04 3.28
CA TYR A 22 -5.91 -10.46 3.21
C TYR A 22 -6.89 -11.21 2.30
N GLN A 23 -6.43 -12.31 1.70
CA GLN A 23 -7.25 -13.09 0.77
C GLN A 23 -8.58 -13.55 1.38
N SER A 24 -8.56 -14.02 2.62
CA SER A 24 -9.76 -14.47 3.35
C SER A 24 -10.77 -13.33 3.52
N GLU A 25 -10.31 -12.18 3.98
CA GLU A 25 -11.13 -10.98 4.19
C GLU A 25 -11.69 -10.45 2.87
N LEU A 26 -10.88 -10.42 1.80
CA LEU A 26 -11.31 -9.97 0.49
C LEU A 26 -12.39 -10.88 -0.10
N LEU A 27 -12.26 -12.21 0.09
CA LEU A 27 -13.26 -13.16 -0.36
C LEU A 27 -14.58 -13.00 0.41
N GLU A 28 -14.53 -12.77 1.72
CA GLU A 28 -15.74 -12.48 2.51
C GLU A 28 -16.39 -11.16 2.10
N ALA A 29 -15.61 -10.10 1.91
CA ALA A 29 -16.12 -8.83 1.38
C ALA A 29 -16.74 -9.01 -0.01
N PHE A 30 -16.12 -9.80 -0.89
CA PHE A 30 -16.65 -10.10 -2.22
C PHE A 30 -17.98 -10.86 -2.14
N LYS A 31 -18.13 -11.85 -1.25
CA LYS A 31 -19.40 -12.55 -1.02
C LYS A 31 -20.52 -11.58 -0.63
N ILE A 32 -20.25 -10.66 0.28
CA ILE A 32 -21.20 -9.64 0.73
C ILE A 32 -21.58 -8.68 -0.41
N ILE A 33 -20.59 -8.20 -1.18
CA ILE A 33 -20.83 -7.31 -2.32
C ILE A 33 -21.66 -8.02 -3.37
N TYR A 34 -21.32 -9.28 -3.68
CA TYR A 34 -21.99 -10.09 -4.68
C TYR A 34 -23.44 -10.38 -4.27
N SER A 35 -23.69 -10.80 -3.03
CA SER A 35 -25.06 -11.09 -2.56
C SER A 35 -25.97 -9.87 -2.63
N ASN A 36 -25.45 -8.68 -2.28
CA ASN A 36 -26.23 -7.44 -2.27
C ASN A 36 -26.50 -6.87 -3.66
N LEU A 37 -25.62 -7.09 -4.63
CA LEU A 37 -25.69 -6.45 -5.94
C LEU A 37 -26.10 -7.40 -7.09
N SER A 38 -26.28 -8.70 -6.82
CA SER A 38 -26.73 -9.69 -7.82
C SER A 38 -28.22 -9.60 -8.16
N GLY A 39 -28.90 -8.50 -7.82
CA GLY A 39 -30.26 -8.22 -8.31
C GLY A 39 -31.40 -8.97 -7.61
N GLY A 40 -31.25 -9.32 -6.33
CA GLY A 40 -32.35 -9.87 -5.52
C GLY A 40 -32.67 -11.35 -5.77
N VAL A 41 -31.90 -12.04 -6.60
CA VAL A 41 -31.88 -13.51 -6.65
C VAL A 41 -30.77 -13.94 -5.70
N GLU A 42 -31.12 -14.54 -4.56
CA GLU A 42 -30.10 -15.18 -3.71
C GLU A 42 -29.31 -16.16 -4.58
N PRO A 43 -27.99 -15.97 -4.72
CA PRO A 43 -27.20 -16.88 -5.53
C PRO A 43 -27.25 -18.26 -4.87
N VAL A 44 -27.62 -19.28 -5.66
CA VAL A 44 -27.72 -20.68 -5.22
C VAL A 44 -26.38 -21.19 -4.69
N GLU A 45 -25.27 -20.59 -5.13
CA GLU A 45 -23.91 -20.89 -4.68
C GLU A 45 -23.17 -19.60 -4.29
N GLN A 46 -22.47 -19.64 -3.15
CA GLN A 46 -21.61 -18.52 -2.76
C GLN A 46 -20.49 -18.33 -3.79
N PRO A 47 -20.14 -17.07 -4.13
CA PRO A 47 -19.07 -16.82 -5.08
C PRO A 47 -17.74 -17.40 -4.59
N THR A 48 -17.02 -18.03 -5.52
CA THR A 48 -15.78 -18.76 -5.25
C THR A 48 -14.54 -17.88 -5.43
N GLN A 49 -13.39 -18.37 -4.97
CA GLN A 49 -12.09 -17.72 -5.22
C GLN A 49 -11.82 -17.51 -6.72
N GLN A 50 -12.17 -18.48 -7.57
CA GLN A 50 -11.99 -18.33 -9.03
C GLN A 50 -12.84 -17.19 -9.59
N GLN A 51 -14.03 -16.99 -9.05
CA GLN A 51 -14.88 -15.89 -9.46
C GLN A 51 -14.30 -14.55 -8.99
N LEU A 52 -13.79 -14.47 -7.76
CA LEU A 52 -13.05 -13.29 -7.30
C LEU A 52 -11.85 -12.99 -8.22
N ASP A 53 -11.03 -13.99 -8.55
CA ASP A 53 -9.86 -13.81 -9.42
C ASP A 53 -10.24 -13.30 -10.81
N LYS A 54 -11.38 -13.74 -11.35
CA LYS A 54 -11.93 -13.22 -12.60
C LYS A 54 -12.29 -11.74 -12.49
N TYR A 55 -13.01 -11.33 -11.44
CA TYR A 55 -13.37 -9.92 -11.22
C TYR A 55 -12.13 -9.05 -11.02
N LEU A 56 -11.11 -9.54 -10.31
CA LEU A 56 -9.84 -8.84 -10.15
C LEU A 56 -9.09 -8.70 -11.48
N GLY A 57 -9.10 -9.74 -12.32
CA GLY A 57 -8.56 -9.69 -13.68
C GLY A 57 -9.29 -8.67 -14.57
N ASP A 58 -10.62 -8.67 -14.52
CA ASP A 58 -11.47 -7.73 -15.24
C ASP A 58 -11.20 -6.28 -14.79
N ILE A 59 -11.08 -6.03 -13.48
CA ILE A 59 -10.70 -4.73 -12.92
C ILE A 59 -9.32 -4.31 -13.42
N ASN A 60 -8.30 -5.17 -13.24
CA ASN A 60 -6.93 -4.90 -13.67
C ASN A 60 -6.86 -4.54 -15.16
N SER A 61 -7.60 -5.24 -16.02
CA SER A 61 -7.66 -4.92 -17.46
C SER A 61 -8.11 -3.48 -17.76
N LYS A 62 -8.92 -2.87 -16.87
CA LYS A 62 -9.41 -1.50 -17.00
C LYS A 62 -8.50 -0.47 -16.36
N ILE A 63 -7.88 -0.79 -15.23
CA ILE A 63 -7.09 0.18 -14.46
C ILE A 63 -5.61 0.23 -14.87
N THR A 64 -5.07 -0.85 -15.45
CA THR A 64 -3.67 -0.91 -15.92
C THR A 64 -3.33 0.14 -16.98
N PRO A 65 -4.17 0.42 -18.00
CA PRO A 65 -3.93 1.53 -18.94
C PRO A 65 -3.84 2.91 -18.29
N HIS A 66 -4.40 3.07 -17.09
CA HIS A 66 -4.35 4.31 -16.31
C HIS A 66 -3.21 4.32 -15.29
N GLY A 67 -2.34 3.31 -15.31
CA GLY A 67 -1.23 3.25 -14.39
C GLY A 67 -1.55 2.71 -13.02
N PHE A 68 -2.63 1.97 -12.86
CA PHE A 68 -2.96 1.33 -11.59
C PHE A 68 -3.03 -0.18 -11.72
N LYS A 69 -2.79 -0.87 -10.61
CA LYS A 69 -2.88 -2.33 -10.56
C LYS A 69 -3.36 -2.76 -9.18
N ILE A 70 -4.20 -3.78 -9.11
CA ILE A 70 -4.40 -4.58 -7.91
C ILE A 70 -3.35 -5.68 -7.97
N ASP A 71 -2.30 -5.55 -7.16
CA ASP A 71 -1.22 -6.52 -7.06
C ASP A 71 -1.52 -7.56 -5.98
N ARG A 72 -1.02 -8.77 -6.21
CA ARG A 72 -1.12 -9.91 -5.30
C ARG A 72 0.25 -10.11 -4.65
N ARG A 73 0.33 -10.06 -3.32
CA ARG A 73 1.60 -10.16 -2.56
C ARG A 73 1.44 -11.02 -1.32
N ASN A 74 2.53 -11.61 -0.84
CA ASN A 74 2.57 -12.20 0.50
C ASN A 74 2.98 -11.09 1.48
N ASN A 75 2.31 -11.01 2.63
CA ASN A 75 2.75 -10.18 3.73
C ASN A 75 4.06 -10.76 4.28
N GLU A 76 5.12 -9.96 4.36
CA GLU A 76 6.46 -10.41 4.76
C GLU A 76 6.55 -10.82 6.23
N LEU A 77 5.65 -10.32 7.10
CA LEU A 77 5.61 -10.64 8.52
C LEU A 77 4.81 -11.92 8.80
N THR A 78 3.67 -12.11 8.12
CA THR A 78 2.75 -13.23 8.40
C THR A 78 2.86 -14.37 7.40
N GLY A 79 3.42 -14.12 6.21
CA GLY A 79 3.44 -15.04 5.08
C GLY A 79 2.10 -15.18 4.34
N GLU A 80 1.05 -14.49 4.80
CA GLU A 80 -0.29 -14.62 4.26
C GLU A 80 -0.48 -13.81 2.98
N LEU A 81 -1.32 -14.32 2.08
CA LEU A 81 -1.61 -13.65 0.82
C LEU A 81 -2.49 -12.41 1.05
N CYS A 82 -2.09 -11.29 0.48
CA CYS A 82 -2.80 -10.03 0.48
C CYS A 82 -2.90 -9.41 -0.93
N TYR A 83 -3.88 -8.52 -1.08
CA TYR A 83 -4.15 -7.75 -2.29
C TYR A 83 -4.01 -6.26 -2.00
N ILE A 84 -3.39 -5.53 -2.91
CA ILE A 84 -3.02 -4.13 -2.74
C ILE A 84 -3.32 -3.36 -4.01
N PHE A 85 -4.01 -2.23 -3.90
CA PHE A 85 -4.15 -1.28 -5.00
C PHE A 85 -2.91 -0.37 -5.06
N ILE A 86 -2.15 -0.47 -6.14
CA ILE A 86 -0.90 0.26 -6.35
C ILE A 86 -0.98 1.15 -7.58
N ASN A 87 -0.28 2.27 -7.52
CA ASN A 87 0.06 3.05 -8.70
C ASN A 87 1.34 2.47 -9.34
N THR A 88 1.25 2.05 -10.59
CA THR A 88 2.35 1.48 -11.38
C THR A 88 3.04 2.51 -12.29
N LEU A 89 2.50 3.73 -12.41
CA LEU A 89 3.23 4.88 -12.95
C LEU A 89 4.11 5.43 -11.82
N GLY A 90 5.13 4.64 -11.47
CA GLY A 90 5.89 4.71 -10.23
C GLY A 90 6.96 5.80 -10.13
N ASP A 91 7.01 6.78 -11.03
CA ASP A 91 8.07 7.81 -10.98
C ASP A 91 7.76 8.98 -10.05
N ASP A 92 6.54 9.03 -9.51
CA ASP A 92 5.96 10.30 -9.09
C ASP A 92 5.03 10.21 -7.88
N ILE A 93 4.97 9.12 -7.11
CA ILE A 93 4.09 9.10 -5.91
C ILE A 93 4.52 10.16 -4.89
N ILE A 94 5.81 10.45 -4.85
CA ILE A 94 6.36 11.57 -4.08
C ILE A 94 6.14 12.92 -4.79
N LYS A 95 6.00 12.99 -6.12
CA LYS A 95 5.75 14.28 -6.83
C LYS A 95 4.26 14.61 -7.05
N GLN A 96 3.38 13.60 -7.01
CA GLN A 96 1.94 13.69 -7.28
C GLN A 96 1.10 13.60 -6.02
N SER A 97 1.71 13.32 -4.86
CA SER A 97 0.99 13.43 -3.58
C SER A 97 0.67 14.91 -3.30
N SER A 98 -0.49 15.35 -3.76
CA SER A 98 -1.06 16.68 -3.49
C SER A 98 -1.34 16.94 -2.00
N VAL A 99 -1.19 15.91 -1.15
CA VAL A 99 -1.48 15.93 0.29
C VAL A 99 -0.31 16.45 1.13
N TYR A 100 0.93 16.37 0.63
CA TYR A 100 2.12 16.81 1.37
C TYR A 100 2.85 17.95 0.66
N SER A 101 3.42 18.85 1.45
CA SER A 101 4.27 19.92 0.94
C SER A 101 5.61 19.39 0.44
N VAL A 102 6.29 20.13 -0.44
CA VAL A 102 7.63 19.75 -0.96
C VAL A 102 8.63 19.43 0.17
N PRO A 103 8.73 20.23 1.25
CA PRO A 103 9.62 19.89 2.37
C PRO A 103 9.22 18.60 3.11
N GLU A 104 7.92 18.33 3.24
CA GLU A 104 7.43 17.08 3.84
C GLU A 104 7.80 15.88 2.95
N LEU A 105 7.63 16.01 1.64
CA LEU A 105 8.00 14.98 0.66
C LEU A 105 9.51 14.67 0.68
N ASP A 106 10.36 15.69 0.79
CA ASP A 106 11.81 15.49 0.91
C ASP A 106 12.18 14.84 2.24
N THR A 107 11.49 15.19 3.33
CA THR A 107 11.68 14.54 4.63
C THR A 107 11.25 13.06 4.58
N ILE A 108 10.14 12.74 3.91
CA ILE A 108 9.68 11.36 3.70
C ILE A 108 10.72 10.55 2.91
N LYS A 109 11.28 11.10 1.82
CA LYS A 109 12.39 10.44 1.08
C LYS A 109 13.57 10.14 1.98
N GLN A 110 13.99 11.11 2.79
CA GLN A 110 15.11 10.91 3.70
C GLN A 110 14.83 9.84 4.75
N ILE A 111 13.59 9.72 5.24
CA ILE A 111 13.21 8.64 6.16
C ILE A 111 13.25 7.29 5.45
N ILE A 112 12.78 7.20 4.19
CA ILE A 112 12.86 5.98 3.39
C ILE A 112 14.32 5.57 3.19
N ASP A 113 15.18 6.50 2.80
CA ASP A 113 16.62 6.26 2.64
C ASP A 113 17.25 5.78 3.95
N ASP A 114 17.00 6.46 5.08
CA ASP A 114 17.50 6.04 6.40
C ASP A 114 17.01 4.63 6.82
N ILE A 115 15.78 4.24 6.44
CA ILE A 115 15.23 2.90 6.71
C ILE A 115 15.98 1.86 5.88
N VAL A 116 16.17 2.11 4.59
CA VAL A 116 16.85 1.18 3.67
C VAL A 116 18.32 1.02 4.02
N GLU A 117 18.99 2.11 4.38
CA GLU A 117 20.41 2.16 4.76
C GLU A 117 20.65 1.79 6.24
N ALA A 118 19.61 1.37 6.98
CA ALA A 118 19.71 1.09 8.40
C ALA A 118 20.76 -0.01 8.69
N PRO A 119 21.69 0.22 9.64
CA PRO A 119 22.83 -0.66 9.86
C PRO A 119 22.40 -2.05 10.34
N GLY A 120 23.11 -3.07 9.87
CA GLY A 120 22.84 -4.46 10.21
C GLY A 120 21.55 -4.99 9.57
N TYR A 121 21.17 -4.49 8.40
CA TYR A 121 20.00 -4.93 7.64
C TYR A 121 18.71 -4.87 8.46
N LYS A 122 18.61 -3.86 9.34
CA LYS A 122 17.46 -3.73 10.25
C LYS A 122 16.21 -3.26 9.52
N PHE A 123 16.36 -2.63 8.35
CA PHE A 123 15.27 -2.09 7.53
C PHE A 123 14.20 -1.36 8.33
N SER A 124 14.61 -0.64 9.38
CA SER A 124 13.71 -0.06 10.37
C SER A 124 14.39 1.03 11.19
N LEU A 125 13.61 2.03 11.61
CA LEU A 125 14.06 3.11 12.51
C LEU A 125 13.21 3.15 13.77
N GLY A 126 13.75 3.62 14.90
CA GLY A 126 12.91 3.87 16.08
C GLY A 126 11.91 4.99 15.81
N LYS A 127 10.64 4.85 16.23
CA LYS A 127 9.59 5.86 16.05
C LYS A 127 9.99 7.23 16.59
N VAL A 128 10.69 7.27 17.72
CA VAL A 128 11.25 8.49 18.31
C VAL A 128 12.29 9.15 17.40
N ASN A 129 13.14 8.38 16.73
CA ASN A 129 14.15 8.92 15.81
C ASN A 129 13.49 9.55 14.58
N VAL A 130 12.45 8.91 14.04
CA VAL A 130 11.66 9.46 12.93
C VAL A 130 10.97 10.76 13.36
N GLN A 131 10.37 10.79 14.54
CA GLN A 131 9.75 11.99 15.10
C GLN A 131 10.75 13.13 15.25
N GLN A 132 11.95 12.87 15.79
CA GLN A 132 13.01 13.87 15.91
C GLN A 132 13.47 14.39 14.56
N LYS A 133 13.64 13.50 13.57
CA LYS A 133 13.99 13.89 12.20
C LYS A 133 12.95 14.82 11.59
N ILE A 134 11.67 14.50 11.72
CA ILE A 134 10.57 15.37 11.26
C ILE A 134 10.57 16.72 11.98
N ALA A 135 10.73 16.74 13.30
CA ALA A 135 10.76 17.96 14.08
C ALA A 135 11.88 18.90 13.60
N ASN A 136 13.08 18.34 13.37
CA ASN A 136 14.25 19.08 12.94
C ASN A 136 14.15 19.54 11.48
N SER A 137 13.79 18.65 10.55
CA SER A 137 13.76 18.95 9.11
C SER A 137 12.65 19.93 8.74
N LEU A 138 11.52 19.91 9.45
CA LEU A 138 10.35 20.75 9.15
C LEU A 138 10.16 21.91 10.13
N ASN A 139 11.07 22.08 11.09
CA ASN A 139 10.96 23.05 12.17
C ASN A 139 9.60 22.98 12.91
N LYS A 140 9.16 21.76 13.20
CA LYS A 140 7.90 21.45 13.90
C LYS A 140 8.19 21.12 15.36
N THR A 141 7.25 21.40 16.25
CA THR A 141 7.32 20.92 17.64
C THR A 141 7.29 19.39 17.66
N LEU A 142 7.80 18.78 18.75
CA LEU A 142 7.75 17.32 18.91
C LEU A 142 6.32 16.78 18.82
N LYS A 143 5.33 17.54 19.28
CA LYS A 143 3.91 17.15 19.20
C LYS A 143 3.41 17.13 17.76
N GLU A 144 3.71 18.18 16.99
CA GLU A 144 3.34 18.25 15.57
C GLU A 144 4.06 17.20 14.73
N ALA A 145 5.32 16.92 15.06
CA ALA A 145 6.09 15.86 14.42
C ALA A 145 5.48 14.48 14.71
N ALA A 146 5.10 14.19 15.96
CA ALA A 146 4.42 12.95 16.31
C ALA A 146 3.12 12.77 15.50
N SER A 147 2.31 13.82 15.42
CA SER A 147 1.08 13.79 14.63
C SER A 147 1.32 13.61 13.13
N LEU A 148 2.45 14.09 12.60
CA LEU A 148 2.83 13.79 11.22
C LEU A 148 3.31 12.34 11.05
N VAL A 149 4.05 11.77 12.01
CA VAL A 149 4.40 10.34 11.99
C VAL A 149 3.14 9.48 11.94
N ASP A 150 2.18 9.74 12.83
CA ASP A 150 0.94 8.95 12.89
C ASP A 150 0.16 9.07 11.57
N ARG A 151 0.10 10.27 10.98
CA ARG A 151 -0.52 10.47 9.66
C ARG A 151 0.20 9.69 8.55
N LEU A 152 1.53 9.68 8.54
CA LEU A 152 2.30 8.93 7.54
C LEU A 152 2.04 7.42 7.66
N ILE A 153 1.85 6.93 8.89
CA ILE A 153 1.42 5.55 9.13
C ILE A 153 0.01 5.35 8.57
N ASP A 154 -0.94 6.22 8.91
CA ASP A 154 -2.34 6.15 8.48
C ASP A 154 -2.51 6.21 6.95
N ASP A 155 -1.73 7.04 6.27
CA ASP A 155 -1.72 7.18 4.81
C ASP A 155 -0.99 6.02 4.10
N GLY A 156 -0.37 5.14 4.89
CA GLY A 156 0.28 3.91 4.42
C GLY A 156 1.66 4.13 3.83
N TRP A 157 2.41 5.15 4.27
CA TRP A 157 3.84 5.26 3.96
C TRP A 157 4.68 4.28 4.77
N PHE A 158 4.28 4.11 6.04
CA PHE A 158 5.03 3.31 6.99
C PHE A 158 4.11 2.42 7.81
N GLU A 159 4.68 1.40 8.41
CA GLU A 159 4.05 0.59 9.44
C GLU A 159 4.85 0.69 10.74
N VAL A 160 4.19 0.47 11.87
CA VAL A 160 4.81 0.42 13.19
C VAL A 160 4.80 -1.03 13.68
N THR A 161 5.98 -1.50 14.07
CA THR A 161 6.18 -2.81 14.68
C THR A 161 5.81 -2.79 16.17
N LEU A 162 5.71 -3.97 16.78
CA LEU A 162 5.47 -4.11 18.23
C LEU A 162 6.56 -3.48 19.11
N GLU A 163 7.76 -3.24 18.56
CA GLU A 163 8.90 -2.63 19.26
C GLU A 163 9.00 -1.11 19.02
N ASP A 164 7.91 -0.46 18.61
CA ASP A 164 7.89 0.97 18.25
C ASP A 164 8.94 1.34 17.19
N ARG A 165 9.18 0.42 16.24
CA ARG A 165 10.03 0.67 15.07
C ARG A 165 9.17 0.92 13.83
N ILE A 166 9.58 1.88 13.04
CA ILE A 166 9.00 2.27 11.76
C ILE A 166 9.69 1.49 10.65
N ILE A 167 8.87 0.83 9.82
CA ILE A 167 9.28 0.11 8.61
C ILE A 167 8.52 0.67 7.40
N LEU A 168 9.03 0.44 6.19
CA LEU A 168 8.27 0.73 4.97
C LEU A 168 7.01 -0.13 4.94
N SER A 169 5.87 0.46 4.59
CA SER A 169 4.68 -0.33 4.34
C SER A 169 4.84 -1.14 3.06
N ILE A 170 4.08 -2.23 2.94
CA ILE A 170 4.03 -3.01 1.70
C ILE A 170 3.55 -2.19 0.50
N LYS A 171 2.67 -1.20 0.75
CA LYS A 171 2.24 -0.22 -0.26
C LYS A 171 3.44 0.55 -0.77
N THR A 172 4.21 1.19 0.11
CA THR A 172 5.37 2.01 -0.26
C THR A 172 6.46 1.22 -0.96
N ILE A 173 6.77 -0.01 -0.51
CA ILE A 173 7.74 -0.88 -1.19
C ILE A 173 7.30 -1.18 -2.62
N THR A 174 6.00 -1.48 -2.80
CA THR A 174 5.48 -1.88 -4.11
C THR A 174 5.36 -0.68 -5.05
N GLU A 175 4.90 0.45 -4.52
CA GLU A 175 4.70 1.71 -5.24
C GLU A 175 6.02 2.38 -5.64
N LEU A 176 7.04 2.34 -4.78
CA LEU A 176 8.33 2.97 -5.01
C LEU A 176 9.40 1.98 -5.49
N LYS A 177 9.02 0.79 -5.97
CA LYS A 177 9.97 -0.26 -6.36
C LYS A 177 11.05 0.26 -7.31
N SER A 178 10.67 0.98 -8.37
CA SER A 178 11.63 1.55 -9.34
C SER A 178 12.55 2.57 -8.68
N TYR A 179 12.00 3.50 -7.88
CA TYR A 179 12.80 4.48 -7.12
C TYR A 179 13.82 3.81 -6.20
N LEU A 180 13.40 2.78 -5.46
CA LEU A 180 14.28 2.03 -4.55
C LEU A 180 15.39 1.31 -5.32
N ILE A 181 15.07 0.70 -6.47
CA ILE A 181 16.08 0.04 -7.32
C ILE A 181 17.04 1.06 -7.95
N ASP A 182 16.54 2.16 -8.49
CA ASP A 182 17.39 3.18 -9.12
C ASP A 182 18.31 3.86 -8.11
N ARG A 183 17.84 4.06 -6.89
CA ARG A 183 18.58 4.75 -5.84
C ARG A 183 19.49 3.84 -5.02
N HIS A 184 19.07 2.60 -4.75
CA HIS A 184 19.74 1.68 -3.81
C HIS A 184 20.14 0.34 -4.46
N GLY A 185 19.64 0.02 -5.65
CA GLY A 185 19.80 -1.28 -6.33
C GLY A 185 21.17 -1.53 -6.94
N SER A 186 22.17 -0.67 -6.70
CA SER A 186 23.55 -0.93 -7.15
C SER A 186 24.32 -1.91 -6.24
N GLU A 187 23.75 -2.37 -5.11
CA GLU A 187 24.43 -3.29 -4.18
C GLU A 187 23.60 -4.43 -3.59
N VAL A 188 22.32 -4.60 -3.95
CA VAL A 188 21.49 -5.67 -3.35
C VAL A 188 20.74 -6.45 -4.43
N GLU A 189 21.30 -7.59 -4.82
CA GLU A 189 20.57 -8.67 -5.50
C GLU A 189 19.46 -9.18 -4.56
N PHE A 190 18.28 -8.57 -4.63
CA PHE A 190 17.08 -9.17 -4.07
C PHE A 190 16.67 -10.35 -4.94
N SER A 191 17.17 -11.54 -4.59
CA SER A 191 16.63 -12.81 -5.08
C SER A 191 15.31 -13.07 -4.35
N PHE A 192 14.20 -12.77 -5.02
CA PHE A 192 12.84 -13.15 -4.60
C PHE A 192 12.50 -14.56 -5.10
#